data_AF-A0A5C4STM3-F1
#
_entry.id   AF-A0A5C4STM3-F1
#
_cell.length_a   1.000
_cell.length_b   1.000
_cell.length_c   1.000
_cell.angle_alpha   90.00
_cell.angle_beta   90.00
_cell.angle_gamma   90.00
#
_symmetry.space_group_name_H-M   'P 1'
#
loop_
_entity.id
_entity.type
_entity.pdbx_description
1 polymer ?
#
loop_
_entity_poly.entity_id
_entity_poly.type
_entity_poly.pdbx_seq_one_letter_code
_entity_poly.pdbx_strand_id
1 'polypeptide(L)'
;MESIQIILSKDSDGKDINLLNMSLDETKSLRQILDAFIKIVEHEADLNLKIGVKQGSAVPLMLSPDNQMEVVYNKIKDAHENSPERDNLYVNELNVIRDVIDDKFDFDIVYNRESSVKESLKPLFTKRFRNRRVRRVYRNDFSVKFIDGWLEQNGGVKPNFHLVVNDEKITIQCNHEEARKVNPFLYNEIKISAWTKDKNGRIQYSFCDIYAGKSEDYYYDFKKFFNELKDKKGTEPFHLISEKLEGFYDGQNYSGAKKFIRVFLSNYASPVYLRTILVISKGFKDHEDLSEILAEVENKLTLKIGKVY
;
A
#
# COMPACT_ATOMS: atom_id res chain seq x y z
N MET A 1 -4.89 -42.01 7.82
CA MET A 1 -5.64 -40.76 8.05
C MET A 1 -4.92 -39.89 9.07
N GLU A 2 -4.39 -38.78 8.59
CA GLU A 2 -3.67 -37.82 9.43
C GLU A 2 -4.63 -36.76 10.00
N SER A 3 -4.28 -36.22 11.17
CA SER A 3 -5.08 -35.15 11.78
C SER A 3 -4.29 -34.18 12.65
N ILE A 4 -4.71 -32.93 12.66
CA ILE A 4 -4.31 -31.94 13.67
C ILE A 4 -5.48 -31.77 14.63
N GLN A 5 -5.23 -31.96 15.92
CA GLN A 5 -6.23 -31.93 16.99
C GLN A 5 -5.82 -30.88 18.03
N ILE A 6 -6.78 -30.07 18.47
CA ILE A 6 -6.61 -29.18 19.63
C ILE A 6 -7.43 -29.77 20.76
N ILE A 7 -6.78 -30.18 21.84
CA ILE A 7 -7.42 -30.81 23.00
C ILE A 7 -7.57 -29.73 24.06
N LEU A 8 -8.82 -29.37 24.37
CA LEU A 8 -9.17 -28.48 25.47
C LEU A 8 -9.51 -29.34 26.69
N SER A 9 -8.61 -29.41 27.66
CA SER A 9 -8.73 -30.32 28.81
C SER A 9 -9.50 -29.67 29.96
N LYS A 10 -9.10 -28.46 30.34
CA LYS A 10 -9.66 -27.72 31.48
C LYS A 10 -9.87 -26.25 31.15
N ASP A 11 -10.88 -25.65 31.76
CA ASP A 11 -11.11 -24.20 31.72
C ASP A 11 -10.13 -23.44 32.66
N SER A 12 -10.22 -22.11 32.67
CA SER A 12 -9.41 -21.23 33.52
C SER A 12 -9.63 -21.46 35.02
N ASP A 13 -10.77 -22.04 35.40
CA ASP A 13 -11.13 -22.38 36.78
C ASP A 13 -10.66 -23.80 37.17
N GLY A 14 -10.04 -24.54 36.24
CA GLY A 14 -9.54 -25.89 36.43
C GLY A 14 -10.60 -26.99 36.33
N LYS A 15 -11.80 -26.70 35.84
CA LYS A 15 -12.87 -27.67 35.61
C LYS A 15 -12.69 -28.37 34.28
N ASP A 16 -13.05 -29.66 34.23
CA ASP A 16 -12.96 -30.46 33.02
C ASP A 16 -13.99 -30.01 31.98
N ILE A 17 -13.53 -29.87 30.74
CA ILE A 17 -14.41 -29.46 29.63
C ILE A 17 -15.07 -30.68 29.02
N ASN A 18 -16.40 -30.70 29.08
CA ASN A 18 -17.21 -31.74 28.48
C ASN A 18 -18.06 -31.15 27.34
N LEU A 19 -17.91 -31.69 26.13
CA LEU A 19 -18.67 -31.26 24.95
C LEU A 19 -20.19 -31.25 25.18
N LEU A 20 -20.72 -32.16 26.00
CA LEU A 20 -22.15 -32.25 26.30
C LEU A 20 -22.64 -31.17 27.28
N ASN A 21 -21.73 -30.56 28.04
CA ASN A 21 -22.06 -29.60 29.10
C ASN A 21 -21.05 -28.47 29.13
N MET A 22 -20.85 -27.81 27.98
CA MET A 22 -19.95 -26.67 27.90
C MET A 22 -20.60 -25.41 28.47
N SER A 23 -19.81 -24.57 29.13
CA SER A 23 -20.23 -23.20 29.43
C SER A 23 -20.41 -22.37 28.15
N LEU A 24 -21.07 -21.21 28.27
CA LEU A 24 -21.22 -20.28 27.15
C LEU A 24 -19.86 -19.82 26.61
N ASP A 25 -18.89 -19.59 27.49
CA ASP A 25 -17.56 -19.10 27.11
C ASP A 25 -16.70 -20.20 26.49
N GLU A 26 -16.79 -21.44 26.98
CA GLU A 26 -16.21 -22.63 26.31
C GLU A 26 -16.78 -22.81 24.90
N THR A 27 -18.10 -22.68 24.76
CA THR A 27 -18.78 -22.81 23.45
C THR A 27 -18.31 -21.74 22.47
N LYS A 28 -18.19 -20.48 22.91
CA LYS A 28 -17.67 -19.38 22.08
C LYS A 28 -16.22 -19.62 21.66
N SER A 29 -15.39 -20.10 22.58
CA SER A 29 -13.99 -20.44 22.31
C SER A 29 -13.85 -21.59 21.31
N LEU A 30 -14.62 -22.68 21.50
CA LEU A 30 -14.67 -23.79 20.55
C LEU A 30 -15.08 -23.32 19.16
N ARG A 31 -16.11 -22.48 19.07
CA ARG A 31 -16.56 -21.87 17.81
C ARG A 31 -15.43 -21.08 17.15
N GLN A 32 -14.71 -20.24 17.89
CA GLN A 32 -13.61 -19.44 17.32
C GLN A 32 -12.49 -20.32 16.74
N ILE A 33 -12.15 -21.42 17.41
CA ILE A 33 -11.18 -22.39 16.90
C ILE A 33 -11.71 -23.08 15.62
N LEU A 34 -12.98 -23.49 15.61
CA LEU A 34 -13.60 -24.08 14.42
C LEU A 34 -13.67 -23.10 13.25
N ASP A 35 -14.05 -21.85 13.50
CA ASP A 35 -14.10 -20.79 12.48
C ASP A 35 -12.69 -20.54 11.87
N ALA A 36 -11.63 -20.60 12.69
CA ALA A 36 -10.25 -20.52 12.22
C ALA A 36 -9.86 -21.74 11.36
N PHE A 37 -10.22 -22.96 11.78
CA PHE A 37 -10.02 -24.17 10.98
C PHE A 37 -10.79 -24.12 9.65
N ILE A 38 -12.04 -23.64 9.66
CA ILE A 38 -12.86 -23.49 8.44
C ILE A 38 -12.12 -22.65 7.42
N LYS A 39 -11.62 -21.48 7.80
CA LYS A 39 -10.88 -20.62 6.88
C LYS A 39 -9.58 -21.23 6.37
N ILE A 40 -8.86 -22.00 7.20
CA ILE A 40 -7.67 -22.73 6.77
C ILE A 40 -8.06 -23.78 5.71
N VAL A 41 -9.12 -24.55 5.96
CA VAL A 41 -9.62 -25.57 5.02
C VAL A 41 -10.14 -24.95 3.72
N GLU A 42 -10.87 -23.84 3.79
CA GLU A 42 -11.34 -23.08 2.61
C GLU A 42 -10.17 -22.54 1.79
N HIS A 43 -9.10 -22.11 2.45
CA HIS A 43 -7.89 -21.63 1.77
C HIS A 43 -7.12 -22.76 1.08
N GLU A 44 -7.15 -23.96 1.67
CA GLU A 44 -6.59 -25.19 1.10
C GLU A 44 -7.65 -26.00 0.34
N ALA A 45 -8.50 -25.35 -0.47
CA ALA A 45 -9.63 -26.01 -1.14
C ALA A 45 -9.23 -27.22 -2.02
N ASP A 46 -7.99 -27.26 -2.48
CA ASP A 46 -7.43 -28.38 -3.28
C ASP A 46 -7.05 -29.60 -2.42
N LEU A 47 -6.89 -29.40 -1.10
CA LEU A 47 -6.68 -30.47 -0.13
C LEU A 47 -8.06 -30.91 0.36
N ASN A 48 -8.38 -32.20 0.23
CA ASN A 48 -9.68 -32.77 0.62
C ASN A 48 -9.85 -32.84 2.16
N LEU A 49 -9.64 -31.73 2.85
CA LEU A 49 -9.63 -31.64 4.30
C LEU A 49 -11.06 -31.62 4.86
N LYS A 50 -11.22 -32.22 6.03
CA LYS A 50 -12.50 -32.24 6.76
C LYS A 50 -12.30 -31.67 8.15
N ILE A 51 -13.34 -31.01 8.67
CA ILE A 51 -13.37 -30.48 10.03
C ILE A 51 -14.33 -31.33 10.84
N GLY A 52 -13.97 -31.60 12.09
CA GLY A 52 -14.82 -32.33 13.01
C GLY A 52 -14.58 -31.93 14.46
N VAL A 53 -15.41 -32.50 15.34
CA VAL A 53 -15.24 -32.46 16.79
C VAL A 53 -15.37 -33.90 17.29
N LYS A 54 -14.41 -34.37 18.09
CA LYS A 54 -14.44 -35.74 18.60
C LYS A 54 -15.45 -35.89 19.74
N GLN A 55 -16.17 -37.00 19.79
CA GLN A 55 -17.15 -37.27 20.84
C GLN A 55 -16.48 -37.48 22.21
N GLY A 56 -17.05 -36.89 23.27
CA GLY A 56 -16.60 -37.05 24.66
C GLY A 56 -15.58 -36.01 25.16
N SER A 57 -15.03 -35.19 24.27
CA SER A 57 -14.11 -34.09 24.63
C SER A 57 -14.29 -32.96 23.60
N ALA A 58 -14.23 -31.69 24.01
CA ALA A 58 -14.34 -30.56 23.08
C ALA A 58 -13.04 -30.41 22.26
N VAL A 59 -12.77 -31.39 21.39
CA VAL A 59 -11.54 -31.52 20.61
C VAL A 59 -11.84 -31.18 19.16
N PRO A 60 -11.73 -29.91 18.74
CA PRO A 60 -11.78 -29.55 17.34
C PRO A 60 -10.58 -30.16 16.60
N LEU A 61 -10.85 -30.68 15.41
CA LEU A 61 -9.85 -31.37 14.62
C LEU A 61 -10.01 -31.13 13.12
N MET A 62 -8.88 -31.10 12.42
CA MET A 62 -8.78 -31.15 10.97
C MET A 62 -8.27 -32.54 10.56
N LEU A 63 -8.90 -33.14 9.55
CA LEU A 63 -8.61 -34.49 9.05
C LEU A 63 -8.24 -34.40 7.58
N SER A 64 -7.24 -35.19 7.16
CA SER A 64 -6.97 -35.42 5.74
C SER A 64 -7.23 -36.89 5.42
N PRO A 65 -8.30 -37.22 4.66
CA PRO A 65 -8.55 -38.56 4.16
C PRO A 65 -7.42 -39.08 3.26
N ASP A 66 -6.78 -38.18 2.52
CA ASP A 66 -5.76 -38.48 1.51
C ASP A 66 -4.33 -38.26 2.01
N ASN A 67 -4.12 -38.13 3.33
CA ASN A 67 -2.81 -37.95 3.99
C ASN A 67 -2.01 -36.75 3.49
N GLN A 68 -2.70 -35.62 3.26
CA GLN A 68 -2.12 -34.34 2.86
C GLN A 68 -2.01 -33.36 4.04
N MET A 69 -2.14 -33.84 5.28
CA MET A 69 -2.11 -32.96 6.45
C MET A 69 -0.71 -32.39 6.69
N GLU A 70 0.32 -33.04 6.16
CA GLU A 70 1.70 -32.54 6.17
C GLU A 70 1.84 -31.14 5.56
N VAL A 71 1.04 -30.78 4.54
CA VAL A 71 1.04 -29.43 3.94
C VAL A 71 0.63 -28.38 4.98
N VAL A 72 -0.48 -28.63 5.68
CA VAL A 72 -0.99 -27.73 6.74
C VAL A 72 0.01 -27.65 7.88
N TYR A 73 0.57 -28.78 8.30
CA TYR A 73 1.59 -28.84 9.35
C TYR A 73 2.85 -28.04 9.00
N ASN A 74 3.35 -28.15 7.76
CA ASN A 74 4.49 -27.37 7.30
C ASN A 74 4.19 -25.87 7.25
N LYS A 75 2.99 -25.47 6.82
CA LYS A 75 2.57 -24.06 6.86
C LYS A 75 2.46 -23.50 8.29
N ILE A 76 2.09 -24.32 9.28
CA ILE A 76 2.14 -23.93 10.70
C ILE A 76 3.58 -23.70 11.14
N LYS A 77 4.51 -24.59 10.75
CA LYS A 77 5.95 -24.41 11.03
C LYS A 77 6.51 -23.16 10.37
N ASP A 78 6.20 -22.92 9.10
CA ASP A 78 6.62 -21.71 8.38
C ASP A 78 6.16 -20.44 9.07
N ALA A 79 4.90 -20.43 9.55
CA ALA A 79 4.36 -19.33 10.33
C ALA A 79 5.12 -19.14 11.65
N HIS A 80 5.43 -20.23 12.36
CA HIS A 80 6.18 -20.20 13.62
C HIS A 80 7.62 -19.68 13.43
N GLU A 81 8.33 -20.20 12.43
CA GLU A 81 9.73 -19.89 12.12
C GLU A 81 9.90 -18.52 11.46
N ASN A 82 8.81 -17.83 11.13
CA ASN A 82 8.80 -16.59 10.36
C ASN A 82 9.42 -16.74 8.96
N SER A 83 9.19 -17.90 8.33
CA SER A 83 9.66 -18.20 6.97
C SER A 83 9.27 -17.08 5.98
N PRO A 84 10.12 -16.73 5.00
CA PRO A 84 9.77 -15.78 3.94
C PRO A 84 8.54 -16.18 3.13
N GLU A 85 8.25 -17.48 3.07
CA GLU A 85 7.15 -18.07 2.29
C GLU A 85 5.84 -18.18 3.09
N ARG A 86 5.84 -17.84 4.39
CA ARG A 86 4.66 -17.95 5.23
C ARG A 86 3.47 -17.16 4.68
N ASP A 87 2.30 -17.76 4.83
CA ASP A 87 1.03 -17.15 4.46
C ASP A 87 0.44 -16.32 5.61
N ASN A 88 0.04 -15.08 5.31
CA ASN A 88 -0.60 -14.21 6.29
C ASN A 88 -1.99 -14.71 6.71
N LEU A 89 -2.71 -15.45 5.85
CA LEU A 89 -3.98 -16.08 6.23
C LEU A 89 -3.73 -17.09 7.35
N TYR A 90 -2.76 -17.99 7.16
CA TYR A 90 -2.34 -18.93 8.22
C TYR A 90 -1.94 -18.21 9.49
N VAL A 91 -1.07 -17.19 9.40
CA VAL A 91 -0.63 -16.42 10.57
C VAL A 91 -1.82 -15.81 11.33
N ASN A 92 -2.82 -15.29 10.64
CA ASN A 92 -3.98 -14.68 11.28
C ASN A 92 -4.84 -15.73 12.00
N GLU A 93 -5.19 -16.83 11.34
CA GLU A 93 -6.06 -17.85 11.92
C GLU A 93 -5.35 -18.66 13.02
N LEU A 94 -4.04 -18.88 12.92
CA LEU A 94 -3.24 -19.48 14.00
C LEU A 94 -3.13 -18.58 15.22
N ASN A 95 -3.10 -17.25 15.03
CA ASN A 95 -3.17 -16.31 16.15
C ASN A 95 -4.56 -16.32 16.82
N VAL A 96 -5.66 -16.48 16.07
CA VAL A 96 -7.00 -16.66 16.67
C VAL A 96 -7.01 -17.89 17.57
N ILE A 97 -6.50 -19.02 17.07
CA ILE A 97 -6.38 -20.26 17.86
C ILE A 97 -5.53 -20.04 19.10
N ARG A 98 -4.34 -19.44 18.95
CA ARG A 98 -3.45 -19.12 20.06
C ARG A 98 -4.15 -18.27 21.12
N ASP A 99 -4.77 -17.18 20.73
CA ASP A 99 -5.35 -16.22 21.67
C ASP A 99 -6.53 -16.86 22.45
N VAL A 100 -7.23 -17.83 21.85
CA VAL A 100 -8.25 -18.61 22.55
C VAL A 100 -7.65 -19.56 23.59
N ILE A 101 -6.56 -20.26 23.24
CA ILE A 101 -5.99 -21.31 24.10
C ILE A 101 -5.05 -20.78 25.19
N ASP A 102 -4.29 -19.71 24.93
CA ASP A 102 -3.30 -19.14 25.85
C ASP A 102 -3.99 -18.46 27.05
N ASP A 103 -5.18 -17.89 26.84
CA ASP A 103 -5.88 -17.10 27.85
C ASP A 103 -6.85 -17.91 28.73
N LYS A 104 -7.30 -19.10 28.28
CA LYS A 104 -8.54 -19.70 28.81
C LYS A 104 -8.49 -21.18 29.14
N PHE A 105 -7.50 -21.93 28.66
CA PHE A 105 -7.56 -23.39 28.71
C PHE A 105 -6.22 -24.03 29.04
N ASP A 106 -6.26 -25.14 29.78
CA ASP A 106 -5.19 -26.13 29.69
C ASP A 106 -5.39 -26.95 28.42
N PHE A 107 -4.45 -26.83 27.49
CA PHE A 107 -4.59 -27.36 26.14
C PHE A 107 -3.39 -28.21 25.71
N ASP A 108 -3.65 -29.10 24.75
CA ASP A 108 -2.61 -29.73 23.94
C ASP A 108 -2.95 -29.57 22.45
N ILE A 109 -1.95 -29.54 21.59
CA ILE A 109 -2.14 -29.53 20.14
C ILE A 109 -1.28 -30.63 19.58
N VAL A 110 -1.89 -31.58 18.88
CA VAL A 110 -1.23 -32.78 18.41
C VAL A 110 -1.43 -32.98 16.93
N TYR A 111 -0.34 -33.24 16.23
CA TYR A 111 -0.35 -33.80 14.89
C TYR A 111 -0.23 -35.32 14.97
N ASN A 112 -1.28 -36.02 14.51
CA ASN A 112 -1.32 -37.48 14.42
C ASN A 112 -1.01 -37.91 12.99
N ARG A 113 0.13 -38.59 12.79
CA ARG A 113 0.52 -39.22 11.51
C ARG A 113 0.00 -40.65 11.41
N GLU A 114 -0.06 -41.20 10.19
CA GLU A 114 -0.53 -42.57 9.95
C GLU A 114 0.20 -43.66 10.75
N SER A 115 1.46 -43.41 11.10
CA SER A 115 2.34 -44.35 11.82
C SER A 115 2.12 -44.42 13.33
N SER A 116 1.00 -43.92 13.86
CA SER A 116 0.74 -43.76 15.30
C SER A 116 1.71 -42.82 16.03
N VAL A 117 2.55 -42.08 15.29
CA VAL A 117 3.42 -41.05 15.83
C VAL A 117 2.58 -39.81 16.11
N LYS A 118 2.56 -39.42 17.39
CA LYS A 118 1.95 -38.18 17.87
C LYS A 118 3.05 -37.15 18.08
N GLU A 119 2.93 -36.03 17.38
CA GLU A 119 3.84 -34.91 17.53
C GLU A 119 3.10 -33.74 18.20
N SER A 120 3.64 -33.22 19.30
CA SER A 120 3.04 -32.06 19.95
C SER A 120 3.42 -30.78 19.18
N LEU A 121 2.40 -30.03 18.78
CA LEU A 121 2.52 -28.70 18.20
C LEU A 121 2.43 -27.60 19.26
N LYS A 122 2.13 -27.94 20.53
CA LYS A 122 2.00 -26.97 21.63
C LYS A 122 3.15 -25.94 21.69
N PRO A 123 4.43 -26.31 21.52
CA PRO A 123 5.53 -25.34 21.50
C PRO A 123 5.41 -24.25 20.42
N LEU A 124 4.78 -24.58 19.28
CA LEU A 124 4.65 -23.66 18.15
C LEU A 124 3.68 -22.50 18.44
N PHE A 125 2.73 -22.71 19.36
CA PHE A 125 1.69 -21.74 19.73
C PHE A 125 2.05 -20.91 20.97
N THR A 126 3.23 -21.14 21.58
CA THR A 126 3.70 -20.38 22.76
C THR A 126 3.98 -18.91 22.47
N LYS A 127 4.20 -18.55 21.20
CA LYS A 127 4.50 -17.18 20.77
C LYS A 127 3.50 -16.75 19.70
N ARG A 128 3.21 -15.46 19.67
CA ARG A 128 2.39 -14.84 18.63
C ARG A 128 3.06 -14.96 17.26
N PHE A 129 2.32 -15.45 16.27
CA PHE A 129 2.76 -15.56 14.88
C PHE A 129 2.82 -14.15 14.24
N ARG A 130 3.88 -13.85 13.47
CA ARG A 130 4.08 -12.49 12.92
C ARG A 130 3.75 -12.43 11.43
N ASN A 131 2.87 -11.50 11.07
CA ASN A 131 2.52 -11.27 9.68
C ASN A 131 3.74 -10.87 8.85
N ARG A 132 3.79 -11.36 7.61
CA ARG A 132 4.70 -10.86 6.58
C ARG A 132 4.22 -9.49 6.13
N ARG A 133 5.15 -8.54 6.08
CA ARG A 133 4.86 -7.19 5.62
C ARG A 133 4.61 -7.23 4.11
N VAL A 134 3.35 -7.08 3.70
CA VAL A 134 3.01 -6.94 2.28
C VAL A 134 3.41 -5.53 1.84
N ARG A 135 4.47 -5.41 1.04
CA ARG A 135 4.81 -4.13 0.41
C ARG A 135 3.76 -3.84 -0.65
N ARG A 136 2.92 -2.83 -0.44
CA ARG A 136 2.08 -2.29 -1.51
C ARG A 136 2.99 -1.70 -2.58
N VAL A 137 3.04 -2.33 -3.75
CA VAL A 137 3.72 -1.76 -4.92
C VAL A 137 2.78 -0.71 -5.49
N TYR A 138 3.06 0.56 -5.24
CA TYR A 138 2.34 1.65 -5.89
C TYR A 138 2.84 1.75 -7.33
N ARG A 139 1.95 1.52 -8.31
CA ARG A 139 2.27 1.77 -9.71
C ARG A 139 2.52 3.26 -9.90
N ASN A 140 3.70 3.63 -10.38
CA ASN A 140 4.06 5.02 -10.61
C ASN A 140 3.57 5.45 -12.00
N ASP A 141 2.30 5.83 -12.10
CA ASP A 141 1.71 6.36 -13.33
C ASP A 141 1.94 7.87 -13.48
N PHE A 142 2.90 8.43 -12.71
CA PHE A 142 3.27 9.83 -12.79
C PHE A 142 3.98 10.13 -14.10
N SER A 143 3.39 11.00 -14.92
CA SER A 143 4.01 11.48 -16.15
C SER A 143 3.73 12.96 -16.36
N VAL A 144 4.78 13.67 -16.77
CA VAL A 144 4.75 15.09 -17.10
C VAL A 144 5.41 15.29 -18.47
N LYS A 145 4.84 16.21 -19.25
CA LYS A 145 5.44 16.73 -20.48
C LYS A 145 5.62 18.23 -20.38
N PHE A 146 6.73 18.69 -20.93
CA PHE A 146 7.06 20.10 -21.10
C PHE A 146 6.83 20.45 -22.58
N ILE A 147 5.89 21.37 -22.80
CA ILE A 147 5.34 21.70 -24.11
C ILE A 147 5.65 23.17 -24.41
N ASP A 148 6.13 23.42 -25.62
CA ASP A 148 6.34 24.74 -26.20
C ASP A 148 5.42 24.84 -27.41
N GLY A 149 4.63 25.91 -27.51
CA GLY A 149 3.66 26.06 -28.59
C GLY A 149 2.86 27.34 -28.54
N TRP A 150 2.11 27.59 -29.62
CA TRP A 150 1.30 28.79 -29.80
C TRP A 150 -0.06 28.66 -29.12
N LEU A 151 -0.41 29.58 -28.21
CA LEU A 151 -1.69 29.60 -27.53
C LEU A 151 -2.79 30.20 -28.43
N GLU A 152 -3.61 29.33 -29.01
CA GLU A 152 -4.64 29.72 -29.97
C GLU A 152 -5.98 30.08 -29.30
N GLN A 153 -6.36 29.33 -28.26
CA GLN A 153 -7.68 29.45 -27.63
C GLN A 153 -7.59 29.19 -26.12
N ASN A 154 -8.34 29.97 -25.34
CA ASN A 154 -8.49 29.78 -23.90
C ASN A 154 -9.97 29.99 -23.51
N GLY A 155 -10.66 28.95 -23.04
CA GLY A 155 -12.05 29.08 -22.59
C GLY A 155 -12.93 27.85 -22.82
N GLY A 156 -14.21 27.98 -22.43
CA GLY A 156 -15.23 26.93 -22.50
C GLY A 156 -15.98 26.73 -21.18
N VAL A 157 -17.11 26.02 -21.21
CA VAL A 157 -17.92 25.69 -20.01
C VAL A 157 -17.13 24.82 -19.03
N LYS A 158 -16.29 23.93 -19.56
CA LYS A 158 -15.24 23.23 -18.81
C LYS A 158 -13.91 23.85 -19.23
N PRO A 159 -13.22 24.59 -18.35
CA PRO A 159 -12.02 25.33 -18.73
C PRO A 159 -10.97 24.42 -19.36
N ASN A 160 -10.51 24.83 -20.53
CA ASN A 160 -9.40 24.23 -21.24
C ASN A 160 -8.80 25.30 -22.16
N PHE A 161 -7.59 25.03 -22.63
CA PHE A 161 -6.95 25.85 -23.65
C PHE A 161 -6.27 24.97 -24.69
N HIS A 162 -5.99 25.55 -25.84
CA HIS A 162 -5.44 24.85 -26.98
C HIS A 162 -4.08 25.43 -27.38
N LEU A 163 -3.10 24.54 -27.52
CA LEU A 163 -1.79 24.86 -28.05
C LEU A 163 -1.64 24.27 -29.45
N VAL A 164 -1.06 25.03 -30.37
CA VAL A 164 -0.58 24.53 -31.65
C VAL A 164 0.90 24.21 -31.52
N VAL A 165 1.25 22.95 -31.75
CA VAL A 165 2.62 22.43 -31.67
C VAL A 165 2.87 21.65 -32.96
N ASN A 166 3.82 22.08 -33.79
CA ASN A 166 4.10 21.45 -35.09
C ASN A 166 2.84 21.24 -35.96
N ASP A 167 2.01 22.28 -36.08
CA ASP A 167 0.71 22.26 -36.78
C ASP A 167 -0.36 21.32 -36.18
N GLU A 168 -0.08 20.66 -35.06
CA GLU A 168 -1.05 19.85 -34.33
C GLU A 168 -1.67 20.62 -33.15
N LYS A 169 -3.00 20.53 -33.02
CA LYS A 169 -3.74 21.14 -31.92
C LYS A 169 -3.84 20.20 -30.73
N ILE A 170 -3.26 20.60 -29.60
CA ILE A 170 -3.30 19.87 -28.32
C ILE A 170 -4.22 20.61 -27.35
N THR A 171 -5.17 19.88 -26.75
CA THR A 171 -6.06 20.42 -25.72
C THR A 171 -5.51 20.16 -24.32
N ILE A 172 -5.33 21.22 -23.53
CA ILE A 172 -4.87 21.15 -22.13
C ILE A 172 -6.06 21.44 -21.20
N GLN A 173 -6.40 20.49 -20.35
CA GLN A 173 -7.45 20.66 -19.34
C GLN A 173 -6.94 21.54 -18.20
N CYS A 174 -7.77 22.46 -17.70
CA CYS A 174 -7.41 23.33 -16.59
C CYS A 174 -8.64 23.70 -15.75
N ASN A 175 -8.43 24.40 -14.63
CA ASN A 175 -9.49 25.05 -13.88
C ASN A 175 -9.60 26.54 -14.25
N HIS A 176 -10.57 27.26 -13.66
CA HIS A 176 -10.78 28.68 -13.96
C HIS A 176 -9.60 29.58 -13.56
N GLU A 177 -8.93 29.29 -12.45
CA GLU A 177 -7.79 30.09 -11.99
C GLU A 177 -6.58 29.90 -12.91
N GLU A 178 -6.34 28.67 -13.33
CA GLU A 178 -5.30 28.31 -14.29
C GLU A 178 -5.58 28.94 -15.67
N ALA A 179 -6.83 28.89 -16.15
CA ALA A 179 -7.24 29.58 -17.38
C ALA A 179 -6.97 31.09 -17.29
N ARG A 180 -7.24 31.73 -16.14
CA ARG A 180 -6.92 33.14 -15.91
C ARG A 180 -5.42 33.42 -15.93
N LYS A 181 -4.58 32.51 -15.40
CA LYS A 181 -3.12 32.65 -15.43
C LYS A 181 -2.55 32.59 -16.85
N VAL A 182 -3.16 31.78 -17.71
CA VAL A 182 -2.73 31.57 -19.10
C VAL A 182 -3.30 32.62 -20.05
N ASN A 183 -4.45 33.23 -19.72
CA ASN A 183 -5.15 34.19 -20.57
C ASN A 183 -4.30 35.38 -21.09
N PRO A 184 -3.39 35.99 -20.30
CA PRO A 184 -2.56 37.09 -20.78
C PRO A 184 -1.66 36.74 -21.96
N PHE A 185 -1.43 35.45 -22.20
CA PHE A 185 -0.55 34.95 -23.26
C PHE A 185 -1.32 34.52 -24.52
N LEU A 186 -2.63 34.79 -24.60
CA LEU A 186 -3.43 34.42 -25.77
C LEU A 186 -2.81 35.01 -27.04
N TYR A 187 -2.70 34.20 -28.09
CA TYR A 187 -2.00 34.55 -29.34
C TYR A 187 -0.51 34.84 -29.15
N ASN A 188 0.16 34.09 -28.28
CA ASN A 188 1.62 34.10 -28.15
C ASN A 188 2.16 32.67 -28.02
N GLU A 189 3.46 32.52 -28.28
CA GLU A 189 4.21 31.32 -27.89
C GLU A 189 4.32 31.23 -26.37
N ILE A 190 4.01 30.06 -25.82
CA ILE A 190 4.11 29.79 -24.39
C ILE A 190 4.82 28.47 -24.11
N LYS A 191 5.51 28.44 -22.98
CA LYS A 191 6.14 27.24 -22.44
C LYS A 191 5.36 26.78 -21.21
N ILE A 192 4.90 25.54 -21.19
CA ILE A 192 4.12 24.97 -20.09
C ILE A 192 4.62 23.59 -19.67
N SER A 193 4.29 23.18 -18.45
CA SER A 193 4.28 21.78 -18.04
C SER A 193 2.85 21.30 -17.93
N ALA A 194 2.62 20.06 -18.37
CA ALA A 194 1.34 19.39 -18.29
C ALA A 194 1.50 17.97 -17.75
N TRP A 195 0.66 17.59 -16.79
CA TRP A 195 0.52 16.21 -16.39
C TRP A 195 -0.15 15.42 -17.50
N THR A 196 0.36 14.24 -17.79
CA THR A 196 -0.16 13.37 -18.85
C THR A 196 -0.73 12.10 -18.28
N LYS A 197 -1.81 11.63 -18.91
CA LYS A 197 -2.43 10.34 -18.61
C LYS A 197 -2.84 9.67 -19.91
N ASP A 198 -2.50 8.39 -20.06
CA ASP A 198 -3.07 7.59 -21.13
C ASP A 198 -4.51 7.21 -20.78
N LYS A 199 -5.45 7.53 -21.68
CA LYS A 199 -6.85 7.14 -21.59
C LYS A 199 -7.29 6.59 -22.94
N ASN A 200 -7.41 5.28 -23.03
CA ASN A 200 -7.85 4.56 -24.23
C ASN A 200 -6.98 4.85 -25.48
N GLY A 201 -5.65 4.92 -25.31
CA GLY A 201 -4.71 5.18 -26.41
C GLY A 201 -4.62 6.64 -26.82
N ARG A 202 -5.28 7.56 -26.10
CA ARG A 202 -5.14 9.01 -26.27
C ARG A 202 -4.54 9.62 -25.00
N ILE A 203 -3.55 10.48 -25.20
CA ILE A 203 -2.91 11.21 -24.09
C ILE A 203 -3.81 12.38 -23.71
N GLN A 204 -4.30 12.37 -22.47
CA GLN A 204 -4.96 13.51 -21.85
C GLN A 204 -3.93 14.39 -21.15
N TYR A 205 -4.00 15.69 -21.41
CA TYR A 205 -3.13 16.69 -20.81
C TYR A 205 -3.91 17.50 -19.78
N SER A 206 -3.33 17.69 -18.59
CA SER A 206 -3.84 18.60 -17.56
C SER A 206 -2.77 19.62 -17.23
N PHE A 207 -3.14 20.89 -17.17
CA PHE A 207 -2.22 21.98 -16.89
C PHE A 207 -1.55 21.79 -15.53
N CYS A 208 -0.26 22.11 -15.46
CA CYS A 208 0.51 22.10 -14.23
C CYS A 208 1.07 23.50 -13.94
N ASP A 209 1.86 24.06 -14.85
CA ASP A 209 2.37 25.42 -14.69
C ASP A 209 2.79 26.04 -16.04
N ILE A 210 2.94 27.36 -16.06
CA ILE A 210 3.45 28.15 -17.17
C ILE A 210 4.82 28.75 -16.81
N TYR A 211 5.68 28.86 -17.82
CA TYR A 211 7.03 29.37 -17.73
C TYR A 211 7.16 30.54 -18.70
N ALA A 212 7.18 31.74 -18.15
CA ALA A 212 7.30 32.99 -18.91
C ALA A 212 8.26 33.95 -18.19
N GLY A 213 8.94 34.79 -18.98
CA GLY A 213 9.88 35.78 -18.46
C GLY A 213 11.00 35.13 -17.64
N LYS A 214 11.18 35.59 -16.39
CA LYS A 214 12.24 35.10 -15.48
C LYS A 214 12.13 33.61 -15.10
N SER A 215 11.02 32.94 -15.44
CA SER A 215 10.82 31.52 -15.15
C SER A 215 11.09 30.59 -16.33
N GLU A 216 11.45 31.12 -17.51
CA GLU A 216 11.76 30.30 -18.68
C GLU A 216 12.96 29.39 -18.49
N ASP A 217 13.97 29.81 -17.72
CA ASP A 217 15.14 28.96 -17.43
C ASP A 217 14.75 27.65 -16.71
N TYR A 218 13.72 27.71 -15.86
CA TYR A 218 13.19 26.52 -15.19
C TYR A 218 12.52 25.55 -16.16
N TYR A 219 11.99 26.02 -17.29
CA TYR A 219 11.34 25.12 -18.26
C TYR A 219 12.34 24.10 -18.80
N TYR A 220 13.51 24.56 -19.27
CA TYR A 220 14.52 23.67 -19.86
C TYR A 220 15.19 22.80 -18.80
N ASP A 221 15.52 23.39 -17.65
CA ASP A 221 16.11 22.68 -16.52
C ASP A 221 15.19 21.56 -16.00
N PHE A 222 13.90 21.86 -15.79
CA PHE A 222 12.95 20.87 -15.30
C PHE A 222 12.62 19.83 -16.37
N LYS A 223 12.51 20.23 -17.65
CA LYS A 223 12.35 19.28 -18.76
C LYS A 223 13.47 18.26 -18.79
N LYS A 224 14.72 18.71 -18.64
CA LYS A 224 15.89 17.83 -18.55
C LYS A 224 15.80 16.91 -17.33
N PHE A 225 15.54 17.49 -16.15
CA PHE A 225 15.40 16.74 -14.91
C PHE A 225 14.34 15.63 -14.98
N PHE A 226 13.13 15.95 -15.44
CA PHE A 226 12.03 14.97 -15.49
C PHE A 226 12.18 13.94 -16.61
N ASN A 227 12.98 14.23 -17.64
CA ASN A 227 13.38 13.20 -18.60
C ASN A 227 14.38 12.23 -17.96
N GLU A 228 15.39 12.73 -17.24
CA GLU A 228 16.33 11.88 -16.51
C GLU A 228 15.63 11.05 -15.43
N LEU A 229 14.69 11.63 -14.68
CA LEU A 229 13.97 10.95 -13.60
C LEU A 229 13.22 9.70 -14.07
N LYS A 230 12.74 9.66 -15.32
CA LYS A 230 11.96 8.55 -15.87
C LYS A 230 12.76 7.25 -15.97
N ASP A 231 14.08 7.36 -16.17
CA ASP A 231 14.94 6.20 -16.41
C ASP A 231 15.53 5.61 -15.12
N LYS A 232 15.29 6.27 -13.98
CA LYS A 232 15.91 5.95 -12.68
C LYS A 232 15.12 4.89 -11.94
N LYS A 233 15.83 4.01 -11.23
CA LYS A 233 15.24 2.85 -10.53
C LYS A 233 15.68 2.80 -9.08
N GLY A 234 14.97 2.01 -8.27
CA GLY A 234 15.29 1.83 -6.86
C GLY A 234 15.23 3.14 -6.08
N THR A 235 16.33 3.52 -5.44
CA THR A 235 16.42 4.73 -4.62
C THR A 235 16.90 5.98 -5.37
N GLU A 236 17.43 5.82 -6.58
CA GLU A 236 17.99 6.91 -7.39
C GLU A 236 17.01 8.08 -7.63
N PRO A 237 15.71 7.86 -7.91
CA PRO A 237 14.77 8.98 -8.07
C PRO A 237 14.70 9.89 -6.84
N PHE A 238 14.88 9.34 -5.64
CA PHE A 238 14.77 10.11 -4.40
C PHE A 238 16.01 10.97 -4.19
N HIS A 239 17.19 10.45 -4.50
CA HIS A 239 18.43 11.22 -4.44
C HIS A 239 18.38 12.41 -5.41
N LEU A 240 17.93 12.19 -6.65
CA LEU A 240 17.79 13.27 -7.63
C LEU A 240 16.80 14.35 -7.18
N ILE A 241 15.64 13.96 -6.62
CA ILE A 241 14.68 14.93 -6.08
C ILE A 241 15.28 15.71 -4.91
N SER A 242 16.01 15.02 -4.00
CA SER A 242 16.68 15.63 -2.85
C SER A 242 17.71 16.66 -3.29
N GLU A 243 18.67 16.24 -4.11
CA GLU A 243 19.76 17.07 -4.62
C GLU A 243 19.22 18.30 -5.36
N LYS A 244 18.15 18.13 -6.15
CA LYS A 244 17.55 19.25 -6.87
C LYS A 244 16.90 20.27 -5.95
N LEU A 245 16.21 19.83 -4.90
CA LEU A 245 15.60 20.71 -3.90
C LEU A 245 16.64 21.39 -3.02
N GLU A 246 17.63 20.65 -2.54
CA GLU A 246 18.75 21.18 -1.77
C GLU A 246 19.46 22.29 -2.56
N GLY A 247 19.71 22.08 -3.86
CA GLY A 247 20.28 23.11 -4.73
C GLY A 247 19.46 24.39 -4.80
N PHE A 248 18.12 24.31 -4.75
CA PHE A 248 17.29 25.52 -4.65
C PHE A 248 17.39 26.17 -3.27
N TYR A 249 17.44 25.38 -2.20
CA TYR A 249 17.47 25.90 -0.82
C TYR A 249 18.81 26.56 -0.49
N ASP A 250 19.93 25.94 -0.87
CA ASP A 250 21.27 26.47 -0.70
C ASP A 250 21.45 27.77 -1.52
N GLY A 251 20.87 27.82 -2.71
CA GLY A 251 20.83 29.01 -3.56
C GLY A 251 19.77 30.05 -3.17
N GLN A 252 19.00 29.83 -2.10
CA GLN A 252 17.85 30.65 -1.67
C GLN A 252 16.83 30.94 -2.80
N ASN A 253 16.72 30.02 -3.75
CA ASN A 253 15.82 30.10 -4.89
C ASN A 253 14.47 29.44 -4.58
N TYR A 254 13.73 30.01 -3.63
CA TYR A 254 12.47 29.46 -3.16
C TYR A 254 11.36 29.48 -4.23
N SER A 255 11.40 30.44 -5.16
CA SER A 255 10.48 30.48 -6.31
C SER A 255 10.69 29.29 -7.26
N GLY A 256 11.95 28.96 -7.55
CA GLY A 256 12.33 27.76 -8.30
C GLY A 256 11.89 26.49 -7.59
N ALA A 257 12.14 26.38 -6.28
CA ALA A 257 11.66 25.26 -5.47
C ALA A 257 10.13 25.13 -5.52
N LYS A 258 9.38 26.23 -5.35
CA LYS A 258 7.91 26.23 -5.41
C LYS A 258 7.41 25.69 -6.76
N LYS A 259 7.98 26.16 -7.87
CA LYS A 259 7.62 25.66 -9.22
C LYS A 259 7.98 24.20 -9.40
N PHE A 260 9.15 23.76 -8.92
CA PHE A 260 9.59 22.38 -9.00
C PHE A 260 8.66 21.42 -8.22
N ILE A 261 8.34 21.77 -6.97
CA ILE A 261 7.43 21.01 -6.10
C ILE A 261 6.04 20.88 -6.75
N ARG A 262 5.53 21.95 -7.37
CA ARG A 262 4.22 21.95 -8.02
C ARG A 262 4.07 20.84 -9.06
N VAL A 263 5.16 20.49 -9.77
CA VAL A 263 5.13 19.41 -10.78
C VAL A 263 4.74 18.06 -10.15
N PHE A 264 5.03 17.84 -8.87
CA PHE A 264 4.68 16.62 -8.14
C PHE A 264 3.27 16.62 -7.54
N LEU A 265 2.47 17.70 -7.64
CA LEU A 265 1.12 17.76 -7.05
C LEU A 265 0.04 17.01 -7.84
N SER A 266 0.43 16.28 -8.87
CA SER A 266 -0.47 15.40 -9.62
C SER A 266 -1.12 14.34 -8.73
N ASN A 267 -2.38 14.04 -8.99
CA ASN A 267 -3.08 12.89 -8.38
C ASN A 267 -2.38 11.56 -8.66
N TYR A 268 -1.49 11.49 -9.66
CA TYR A 268 -0.74 10.29 -10.02
C TYR A 268 0.67 10.25 -9.42
N ALA A 269 1.12 11.30 -8.73
CA ALA A 269 2.43 11.32 -8.11
C ALA A 269 2.58 10.20 -7.08
N SER A 270 3.76 9.57 -7.06
CA SER A 270 4.10 8.56 -6.05
C SER A 270 4.06 9.17 -4.64
N PRO A 271 3.40 8.53 -3.65
CA PRO A 271 3.44 8.97 -2.26
C PRO A 271 4.88 9.13 -1.73
N VAL A 272 5.82 8.37 -2.28
CA VAL A 272 7.22 8.42 -1.86
C VAL A 272 7.88 9.73 -2.30
N TYR A 273 7.59 10.23 -3.51
CA TYR A 273 8.11 11.54 -3.96
C TYR A 273 7.59 12.68 -3.09
N LEU A 274 6.29 12.68 -2.78
CA LEU A 274 5.68 13.67 -1.88
C LEU A 274 6.34 13.62 -0.50
N ARG A 275 6.60 12.42 0.04
CA ARG A 275 7.31 12.27 1.31
C ARG A 275 8.74 12.78 1.24
N THR A 276 9.49 12.48 0.18
CA THR A 276 10.85 13.01 -0.01
C THR A 276 10.83 14.54 0.02
N ILE A 277 9.92 15.17 -0.71
CA ILE A 277 9.76 16.64 -0.71
C ILE A 277 9.53 17.16 0.71
N LEU A 278 8.58 16.58 1.47
CA LEU A 278 8.29 17.05 2.84
C LEU A 278 9.46 16.86 3.80
N VAL A 279 10.22 15.77 3.68
CA VAL A 279 11.38 15.49 4.55
C VAL A 279 12.48 16.53 4.32
N ILE A 280 12.84 16.78 3.07
CA ILE A 280 13.89 17.73 2.71
C ILE A 280 13.45 19.17 2.99
N SER A 281 12.15 19.45 2.86
CA SER A 281 11.59 20.79 3.05
C SER A 281 11.13 21.06 4.50
N LYS A 282 11.42 20.17 5.45
CA LYS A 282 10.91 20.25 6.83
C LYS A 282 11.27 21.57 7.52
N GLY A 283 12.48 22.08 7.29
CA GLY A 283 12.95 23.35 7.84
C GLY A 283 12.28 24.60 7.25
N PHE A 284 11.53 24.45 6.16
CA PHE A 284 10.91 25.54 5.41
C PHE A 284 9.37 25.56 5.51
N LYS A 285 8.80 24.79 6.46
CA LYS A 285 7.33 24.67 6.61
C LYS A 285 6.65 26.02 6.83
N ASP A 286 7.30 26.92 7.56
CA ASP A 286 6.77 28.25 7.88
C ASP A 286 7.36 29.36 6.99
N HIS A 287 8.10 29.00 5.94
CA HIS A 287 8.66 29.97 4.99
C HIS A 287 7.56 30.56 4.11
N GLU A 288 7.53 31.88 3.95
CA GLU A 288 6.45 32.61 3.25
C GLU A 288 6.18 32.05 1.85
N ASP A 289 7.23 31.82 1.05
CA ASP A 289 7.07 31.31 -0.32
C ASP A 289 6.60 29.85 -0.41
N LEU A 290 6.92 29.03 0.58
CA LEU A 290 6.83 27.56 0.50
C LEU A 290 5.74 26.95 1.38
N SER A 291 5.29 27.64 2.42
CA SER A 291 4.31 27.12 3.39
C SER A 291 3.04 26.57 2.72
N GLU A 292 2.47 27.33 1.79
CA GLU A 292 1.26 26.96 1.04
C GLU A 292 1.48 25.70 0.19
N ILE A 293 2.55 25.65 -0.61
CA ILE A 293 2.80 24.51 -1.51
C ILE A 293 3.14 23.25 -0.71
N LEU A 294 3.82 23.37 0.42
CA LEU A 294 4.14 22.25 1.31
C LEU A 294 2.89 21.72 2.01
N ALA A 295 1.97 22.60 2.42
CA ALA A 295 0.66 22.18 2.93
C ALA A 295 -0.15 21.43 1.86
N GLU A 296 -0.10 21.85 0.59
CA GLU A 296 -0.71 21.10 -0.51
C GLU A 296 -0.09 19.71 -0.70
N VAL A 297 1.25 19.59 -0.60
CA VAL A 297 1.95 18.29 -0.64
C VAL A 297 1.50 17.40 0.52
N GLU A 298 1.43 17.94 1.74
CA GLU A 298 0.97 17.22 2.95
C GLU A 298 -0.47 16.71 2.80
N ASN A 299 -1.36 17.56 2.28
CA ASN A 299 -2.74 17.19 1.98
C ASN A 299 -2.83 16.09 0.92
N LYS A 300 -2.07 16.20 -0.18
CA LYS A 300 -2.02 15.16 -1.23
C LYS A 300 -1.48 13.84 -0.72
N LEU A 301 -0.45 13.86 0.11
CA LEU A 301 0.10 12.65 0.72
C LEU A 301 -0.93 12.00 1.64
N THR A 302 -1.59 12.80 2.49
CA THR A 302 -2.62 12.32 3.43
C THR A 302 -3.78 11.64 2.71
N LEU A 303 -4.25 12.21 1.60
CA LEU A 303 -5.30 11.59 0.78
C LEU A 303 -4.87 10.22 0.17
N LYS A 304 -3.58 10.02 -0.08
CA LYS A 304 -3.06 8.79 -0.71
C LYS A 304 -2.77 7.66 0.27
N ILE A 305 -2.28 7.98 1.46
CA ILE A 305 -1.78 6.96 2.41
C ILE A 305 -2.34 7.09 3.84
N GLY A 306 -3.24 8.06 4.07
CA GLY A 306 -3.73 8.40 5.41
C GLY A 306 -2.80 9.37 6.14
N LYS A 307 -3.18 9.75 7.38
CA LYS A 307 -2.44 10.71 8.20
C LYS A 307 -1.00 10.20 8.44
N VAL A 308 -0.02 10.99 8.03
CA VAL A 308 1.39 10.77 8.34
C VAL A 308 1.68 11.71 9.51
N TYR A 309 1.95 11.12 10.69
CA TYR A 309 2.07 11.78 12.00
C TYR A 309 2.77 13.15 11.99
#